data_AF-A0A956DKB3-F1
#
_entry.id   AF-A0A956DKB3-F1
#
_cell.length_a   1.000
_cell.length_b   1.000
_cell.length_c   1.000
_cell.angle_alpha   90.00
_cell.angle_beta   90.00
_cell.angle_gamma   90.00
#
_symmetry.space_group_name_H-M   'P 1'
#
loop_
_entity.id
_entity.type
_entity.pdbx_description
1 polymer ?
#
loop_
_entity_poly.entity_id
_entity_poly.type
_entity_poly.pdbx_seq_one_letter_code
_entity_poly.pdbx_strand_id
1 'polypeptide(L)'
;MPVLDNLLATVVLATTLGAAFAACGSDDETQGPPADPLTLEGEAELFPGLDYSTGLQPPGSPVQASFSITAAGVTKLSAQATASGSSSSPTLTGSPDTGTVAIEGRFVMAGQLKIDVSGLPSYDGPIPGIENTEIVMSGSTSFDPFSLDSPQSARADIPAADLPGIPLPGGIPGQLVLTVAEGSFVEVAFTPSCAGIDGDQASYAGTVDRAGSLVIAPSVEVEIPVVGTQTFDIPSFTVDLALGTSPLVATAKVTEYGGKPSSGDHQSGSCMGTGVGGDGTGGGGVGGSGTGGGGTGGGGAGGGEATASLVIDGTPMTVTGVSMWHDNQGIPNTVFIDFQGPDFPGTNDVLIDIYGAASGCTNGNIVWLRPDVDNSLYPDFYISDATASCGLEVTSIASMPGESVVGSFTGMVTSLQNQPLLPVDLAITFDVPYQP
;
A
#
# COMPACT_ATOMS: atom_id res chain seq x y z
N MET A 1 45.16 51.53 -15.27
CA MET A 1 45.01 52.82 -14.57
C MET A 1 43.53 53.04 -14.31
N PRO A 2 43.05 53.44 -13.11
CA PRO A 2 43.64 53.43 -11.75
C PRO A 2 43.08 52.24 -10.90
N VAL A 3 43.65 51.69 -9.81
CA VAL A 3 44.31 52.19 -8.58
C VAL A 3 43.33 52.74 -7.52
N LEU A 4 43.24 52.04 -6.37
CA LEU A 4 43.28 52.50 -4.96
C LEU A 4 42.92 51.27 -4.07
N ASP A 5 43.74 50.66 -3.21
CA ASP A 5 44.59 51.05 -2.06
C ASP A 5 43.88 51.51 -0.76
N ASN A 6 44.23 50.78 0.32
CA ASN A 6 44.32 51.12 1.75
C ASN A 6 43.06 51.32 2.63
N LEU A 7 42.98 50.58 3.76
CA LEU A 7 43.38 51.12 5.08
C LEU A 7 43.45 50.04 6.19
N LEU A 8 44.56 50.02 6.92
CA LEU A 8 44.76 49.37 8.24
C LEU A 8 43.94 50.06 9.34
N ALA A 9 43.54 49.32 10.38
CA ALA A 9 43.70 49.75 11.78
C ALA A 9 43.50 48.61 12.80
N THR A 10 44.59 48.29 13.48
CA THR A 10 44.71 47.59 14.77
C THR A 10 44.13 48.43 15.92
N VAL A 11 43.62 47.84 17.02
CA VAL A 11 43.73 48.28 18.45
C VAL A 11 42.85 47.36 19.34
N VAL A 12 43.43 46.47 20.16
CA VAL A 12 43.71 46.52 21.63
C VAL A 12 42.73 45.71 22.50
N LEU A 13 43.29 44.63 23.07
CA LEU A 13 43.16 44.04 24.41
C LEU A 13 42.20 44.69 25.43
N ALA A 14 41.31 43.87 26.04
CA ALA A 14 40.94 44.02 27.46
C ALA A 14 40.45 42.69 28.06
N THR A 15 41.22 42.19 29.02
CA THR A 15 40.92 41.12 29.97
C THR A 15 39.91 41.58 31.03
N THR A 16 38.89 40.77 31.31
CA THR A 16 38.23 40.72 32.63
C THR A 16 37.88 39.29 33.02
N LEU A 17 38.60 38.81 34.04
CA LEU A 17 38.23 37.70 34.91
C LEU A 17 36.94 38.04 35.65
N GLY A 18 36.02 37.08 35.74
CA GLY A 18 34.84 37.14 36.61
C GLY A 18 34.25 35.75 36.78
N ALA A 19 34.74 35.00 37.78
CA ALA A 19 34.21 33.71 38.17
C ALA A 19 32.91 33.87 38.97
N ALA A 20 31.85 33.19 38.52
CA ALA A 20 30.74 32.77 39.34
C ALA A 20 30.30 31.37 38.87
N PHE A 21 30.76 30.35 39.57
CA PHE A 21 30.29 28.97 39.42
C PHE A 21 28.88 28.88 40.01
N ALA A 22 27.87 28.96 39.14
CA ALA A 22 26.60 28.30 39.35
C ALA A 22 26.61 27.05 38.48
N ALA A 23 26.85 25.89 39.09
CA ALA A 23 26.73 24.60 38.44
C ALA A 23 25.24 24.30 38.22
N CYS A 24 24.66 24.90 37.19
CA CYS A 24 23.53 24.32 36.49
C CYS A 24 24.10 23.19 35.65
N GLY A 25 23.67 21.95 35.91
CA GLY A 25 23.98 20.80 35.06
C GLY A 25 23.57 21.14 33.64
N SER A 26 24.55 21.49 32.83
CA SER A 26 24.38 21.70 31.40
C SER A 26 24.46 20.29 30.87
N ASP A 27 23.32 19.73 30.46
CA ASP A 27 23.30 18.55 29.60
C ASP A 27 23.91 19.02 28.28
N ASP A 28 25.25 19.06 28.28
CA ASP A 28 26.11 19.46 27.17
C ASP A 28 25.96 18.33 26.15
N GLU A 29 24.91 18.41 25.33
CA GLU A 29 24.81 17.67 24.08
C GLU A 29 25.98 18.13 23.21
N THR A 30 27.17 17.59 23.49
CA THR A 30 28.34 17.77 22.67
C THR A 30 27.93 17.37 21.26
N GLN A 31 27.78 18.36 20.39
CA GLN A 31 27.45 18.19 18.99
C GLN A 31 28.57 17.37 18.35
N GLY A 32 28.43 16.05 18.39
CA GLY A 32 29.25 15.15 17.60
C GLY A 32 29.11 15.52 16.12
N PRO A 33 30.08 15.12 15.28
CA PRO A 33 29.89 15.25 13.85
C PRO A 33 28.56 14.59 13.43
N PRO A 34 27.88 15.12 12.39
CA PRO A 34 26.72 14.44 11.83
C PRO A 34 27.13 13.04 11.35
N ALA A 35 26.23 12.07 11.47
CA ALA A 35 26.43 10.75 10.91
C ALA A 35 26.42 10.83 9.38
N ASP A 36 27.02 9.83 8.75
CA ASP A 36 26.91 9.66 7.30
C ASP A 36 25.42 9.51 6.88
N PRO A 37 25.02 10.10 5.74
CA PRO A 37 23.66 9.95 5.22
C PRO A 37 23.28 8.47 5.01
N LEU A 38 22.08 8.12 5.44
CA LEU A 38 21.42 6.84 5.22
C LEU A 38 20.50 6.96 4.00
N THR A 39 20.57 6.02 3.07
CA THR A 39 19.61 5.90 1.97
C THR A 39 18.61 4.80 2.30
N LEU A 40 17.35 5.18 2.49
CA LEU A 40 16.23 4.25 2.65
C LEU A 40 15.69 3.90 1.27
N GLU A 41 15.57 2.60 0.98
CA GLU A 41 15.01 2.10 -0.27
C GLU A 41 13.89 1.09 0.01
N GLY A 42 12.81 1.18 -0.76
CA GLY A 42 11.66 0.28 -0.69
C GLY A 42 11.02 0.11 -2.06
N GLU A 43 10.40 -1.05 -2.27
CA GLU A 43 9.67 -1.36 -3.49
C GLU A 43 8.29 -1.94 -3.17
N ALA A 44 7.31 -1.63 -4.03
CA ALA A 44 5.99 -2.25 -4.02
C ALA A 44 5.61 -2.66 -5.45
N GLU A 45 4.87 -3.76 -5.59
CA GLU A 45 4.37 -4.21 -6.90
C GLU A 45 3.46 -3.14 -7.52
N LEU A 46 3.69 -2.77 -8.79
CA LEU A 46 2.92 -1.71 -9.42
C LEU A 46 1.54 -2.17 -9.90
N PHE A 47 1.39 -3.43 -10.30
CA PHE A 47 0.14 -3.97 -10.87
C PHE A 47 -0.36 -5.25 -10.19
N PRO A 48 -0.62 -5.22 -8.87
CA PRO A 48 -1.05 -6.41 -8.15
C PRO A 48 -2.35 -6.96 -8.73
N GLY A 49 -2.32 -8.20 -9.19
CA GLY A 49 -3.50 -8.93 -9.66
C GLY A 49 -4.13 -8.41 -10.95
N LEU A 50 -3.44 -7.60 -11.76
CA LEU A 50 -3.98 -7.14 -13.04
C LEU A 50 -4.08 -8.32 -14.05
N ASP A 51 -5.31 -8.72 -14.35
CA ASP A 51 -5.66 -9.64 -15.43
C ASP A 51 -6.90 -9.08 -16.16
N TYR A 52 -6.69 -8.58 -17.38
CA TYR A 52 -7.74 -7.97 -18.19
C TYR A 52 -7.96 -8.75 -19.48
N SER A 53 -9.21 -8.94 -19.90
CA SER A 53 -9.56 -9.58 -21.16
C SER A 53 -10.75 -8.90 -21.84
N THR A 54 -10.64 -8.64 -23.14
CA THR A 54 -11.73 -8.04 -23.95
C THR A 54 -12.80 -9.05 -24.38
N GLY A 55 -12.48 -10.34 -24.35
CA GLY A 55 -13.20 -11.35 -25.14
C GLY A 55 -13.10 -11.09 -26.65
N LEU A 56 -13.74 -11.93 -27.47
CA LEU A 56 -13.76 -11.75 -28.93
C LEU A 56 -14.66 -10.56 -29.31
N GLN A 57 -14.10 -9.57 -30.00
CA GLN A 57 -14.79 -8.35 -30.44
C GLN A 57 -14.43 -8.01 -31.91
N PRO A 58 -15.32 -7.33 -32.66
CA PRO A 58 -16.73 -7.14 -32.34
C PRO A 58 -17.55 -8.41 -32.63
N PRO A 59 -18.61 -8.69 -31.86
CA PRO A 59 -19.39 -9.91 -32.01
C PRO A 59 -20.06 -9.98 -33.39
N GLY A 60 -19.94 -11.13 -34.06
CA GLY A 60 -20.57 -11.38 -35.36
C GLY A 60 -19.82 -10.78 -36.56
N SER A 61 -18.72 -10.08 -36.34
CA SER A 61 -17.85 -9.61 -37.43
C SER A 61 -17.12 -10.78 -38.10
N PRO A 62 -16.84 -10.71 -39.41
CA PRO A 62 -15.96 -11.67 -40.09
C PRO A 62 -14.51 -11.59 -39.61
N VAL A 63 -14.12 -10.51 -38.94
CA VAL A 63 -12.82 -10.37 -38.28
C VAL A 63 -13.06 -9.99 -36.83
N GLN A 64 -12.61 -10.84 -35.91
CA GLN A 64 -12.74 -10.65 -34.47
C GLN A 64 -11.38 -10.87 -33.81
N ALA A 65 -11.09 -10.10 -32.77
CA ALA A 65 -9.91 -10.29 -31.95
C ALA A 65 -10.28 -10.26 -30.47
N SER A 66 -9.54 -10.99 -29.65
CA SER A 66 -9.52 -10.84 -28.21
C SER A 66 -8.12 -10.51 -27.75
N PHE A 67 -8.03 -9.68 -26.72
CA PHE A 67 -6.78 -9.29 -26.11
C PHE A 67 -6.84 -9.59 -24.61
N SER A 68 -5.78 -10.20 -24.11
CA SER A 68 -5.50 -10.37 -22.68
C SER A 68 -4.28 -9.53 -22.33
N ILE A 69 -4.39 -8.73 -21.27
CA ILE A 69 -3.33 -7.83 -20.84
C ILE A 69 -2.87 -8.24 -19.45
N THR A 70 -1.57 -8.41 -19.34
CA THR A 70 -0.86 -8.55 -18.06
C THR A 70 0.13 -7.41 -17.94
N ALA A 71 0.40 -6.98 -16.71
CA ALA A 71 1.39 -5.96 -16.45
C ALA A 71 2.33 -6.40 -15.34
N ALA A 72 3.54 -5.87 -15.38
CA ALA A 72 4.52 -6.04 -14.33
C ALA A 72 5.22 -4.70 -14.11
N GLY A 73 5.60 -4.42 -12.87
CA GLY A 73 6.30 -3.19 -12.55
C GLY A 73 6.50 -3.03 -11.05
N VAL A 74 7.26 -2.00 -10.70
CA VAL A 74 7.55 -1.64 -9.33
C VAL A 74 7.36 -0.14 -9.13
N THR A 75 6.80 0.20 -7.97
CA THR A 75 6.92 1.54 -7.38
C THR A 75 8.14 1.54 -6.47
N LYS A 76 9.11 2.41 -6.75
CA LYS A 76 10.32 2.56 -5.94
C LYS A 76 10.21 3.81 -5.08
N LEU A 77 10.56 3.68 -3.81
CA LEU A 77 10.71 4.78 -2.87
C LEU A 77 12.19 4.85 -2.47
N SER A 78 12.79 6.03 -2.64
CA SER A 78 14.12 6.34 -2.16
C SER A 78 14.06 7.62 -1.34
N ALA A 79 14.74 7.65 -0.19
CA ALA A 79 14.83 8.86 0.63
C ALA A 79 16.18 8.87 1.37
N GLN A 80 16.77 10.06 1.55
CA GLN A 80 17.95 10.18 2.41
C GLN A 80 17.57 10.72 3.78
N ALA A 81 18.21 10.17 4.80
CA ALA A 81 18.03 10.58 6.19
C ALA A 81 19.36 10.58 6.94
N THR A 82 19.39 11.17 8.13
CA THR A 82 20.51 11.09 9.07
C THR A 82 20.01 10.50 10.38
N ALA A 83 20.72 9.49 10.88
CA ALA A 83 20.50 8.97 12.22
C ALA A 83 21.26 9.83 13.25
N SER A 84 20.55 10.27 14.28
CA SER A 84 21.12 11.08 15.36
C SER A 84 20.65 10.58 16.73
N GLY A 85 21.24 11.11 17.81
CA GLY A 85 20.90 10.74 19.17
C GLY A 85 21.76 9.58 19.68
N SER A 86 21.13 8.60 20.33
CA SER A 86 21.81 7.42 20.87
C SER A 86 21.04 6.14 20.55
N SER A 87 21.67 4.98 20.73
CA SER A 87 20.99 3.68 20.54
C SER A 87 19.77 3.48 21.46
N SER A 88 19.72 4.16 22.60
CA SER A 88 18.59 4.13 23.54
C SER A 88 17.52 5.20 23.27
N SER A 89 17.82 6.18 22.42
CA SER A 89 16.90 7.25 22.03
C SER A 89 17.29 7.75 20.64
N PRO A 90 17.05 6.96 19.59
CA PRO A 90 17.47 7.29 18.25
C PRO A 90 16.49 8.29 17.62
N THR A 91 16.98 9.14 16.73
CA THR A 91 16.17 10.07 15.94
C THR A 91 16.53 9.95 14.47
N LEU A 92 15.53 9.77 13.62
CA LEU A 92 15.69 9.77 12.17
C LEU A 92 15.25 11.11 11.60
N THR A 93 16.13 11.77 10.86
CA THR A 93 15.89 13.11 10.32
C THR A 93 16.01 13.10 8.79
N GLY A 94 14.98 13.55 8.09
CA GLY A 94 14.92 13.55 6.63
C GLY A 94 15.85 14.62 6.04
N SER A 95 16.48 14.30 4.91
CA SER A 95 17.26 15.27 4.13
C SER A 95 16.34 15.91 3.08
N PRO A 96 16.13 17.25 3.11
CA PRO A 96 15.28 17.94 2.13
C PRO A 96 15.64 17.63 0.68
N ASP A 97 14.66 17.61 -0.22
CA ASP A 97 14.77 17.37 -1.66
C ASP A 97 15.45 16.04 -2.06
N THR A 98 15.58 15.08 -1.15
CA THR A 98 16.22 13.77 -1.43
C THR A 98 15.24 12.62 -1.60
N GLY A 99 13.95 12.86 -1.36
CA GLY A 99 12.90 11.86 -1.55
C GLY A 99 12.60 11.68 -3.03
N THR A 100 12.38 10.45 -3.48
CA THR A 100 11.91 10.12 -4.82
C THR A 100 10.92 8.98 -4.77
N VAL A 101 9.76 9.16 -5.41
CA VAL A 101 8.86 8.07 -5.78
C VAL A 101 9.00 7.88 -7.29
N ALA A 102 9.31 6.66 -7.72
CA ALA A 102 9.46 6.30 -9.13
C ALA A 102 8.55 5.14 -9.52
N ILE A 103 8.05 5.18 -10.74
CA ILE A 103 7.26 4.17 -11.42
C ILE A 103 8.17 3.54 -12.47
N GLU A 104 8.27 2.22 -12.48
CA GLU A 104 8.84 1.45 -13.59
C GLU A 104 7.88 0.31 -13.92
N GLY A 105 7.39 0.25 -15.16
CA GLY A 105 6.44 -0.78 -15.53
C GLY A 105 6.43 -1.13 -17.00
N ARG A 106 5.79 -2.27 -17.29
CA ARG A 106 5.57 -2.79 -18.64
C ARG A 106 4.21 -3.48 -18.75
N PHE A 107 3.62 -3.39 -19.93
CA PHE A 107 2.46 -4.20 -20.33
C PHE A 107 2.86 -5.21 -21.37
N VAL A 108 2.35 -6.43 -21.23
CA VAL A 108 2.47 -7.51 -22.20
C VAL A 108 1.08 -7.95 -22.62
N MET A 109 0.91 -8.17 -23.92
CA MET A 109 -0.36 -8.57 -24.51
C MET A 109 -0.29 -10.01 -25.02
N ALA A 110 -1.39 -10.73 -24.84
CA ALA A 110 -1.71 -11.96 -25.55
C ALA A 110 -3.02 -11.75 -26.30
N GLY A 111 -3.31 -12.58 -27.30
CA GLY A 111 -4.58 -12.45 -27.99
C GLY A 111 -4.95 -13.64 -28.86
N GLN A 112 -6.23 -13.69 -29.22
CA GLN A 112 -6.77 -14.60 -30.22
C GLN A 112 -7.36 -13.81 -31.38
N LEU A 113 -7.27 -14.37 -32.57
CA LEU A 113 -7.78 -13.78 -33.79
C LEU A 113 -8.66 -14.81 -34.50
N LYS A 114 -9.80 -14.34 -34.96
CA LYS A 114 -10.73 -15.08 -35.79
C LYS A 114 -10.99 -14.32 -37.08
N ILE A 115 -10.67 -14.94 -38.20
CA ILE A 115 -10.90 -14.41 -39.55
C ILE A 115 -11.72 -15.42 -40.34
N ASP A 116 -12.87 -14.96 -40.84
CA ASP A 116 -13.77 -15.66 -41.74
C ASP A 116 -14.23 -14.70 -42.85
N VAL A 117 -13.27 -14.27 -43.67
CA VAL A 117 -13.48 -13.37 -44.79
C VAL A 117 -13.54 -14.18 -46.09
N SER A 118 -14.62 -14.03 -46.84
CA SER A 118 -14.82 -14.74 -48.11
C SER A 118 -13.67 -14.49 -49.08
N GLY A 119 -13.11 -15.57 -49.64
CA GLY A 119 -11.98 -15.52 -50.58
C GLY A 119 -10.60 -15.64 -49.93
N LEU A 120 -10.52 -15.71 -48.59
CA LEU A 120 -9.28 -15.96 -47.84
C LEU A 120 -9.38 -17.28 -47.05
N PRO A 121 -8.24 -17.87 -46.66
CA PRO A 121 -8.23 -18.94 -45.67
C PRO A 121 -8.87 -18.46 -44.35
N SER A 122 -9.69 -19.30 -43.73
CA SER A 122 -10.20 -19.02 -42.39
C SER A 122 -9.10 -19.25 -41.35
N TYR A 123 -9.19 -18.48 -40.26
CA TYR A 123 -8.30 -18.59 -39.11
C TYR A 123 -9.09 -18.47 -37.80
N ASP A 124 -8.76 -19.29 -36.82
CA ASP A 124 -9.30 -19.22 -35.46
C ASP A 124 -8.21 -19.75 -34.51
N GLY A 125 -7.50 -18.86 -33.82
CA GLY A 125 -6.34 -19.23 -33.03
C GLY A 125 -5.60 -18.06 -32.39
N PRO A 126 -4.45 -18.30 -31.74
CA PRO A 126 -3.65 -17.26 -31.09
C PRO A 126 -3.05 -16.28 -32.11
N ILE A 127 -2.60 -15.10 -31.66
CA ILE A 127 -1.91 -14.11 -32.51
C ILE A 127 -0.40 -14.24 -32.27
N PRO A 128 0.39 -14.89 -33.15
CA PRO A 128 1.81 -15.08 -32.91
C PRO A 128 2.56 -13.74 -32.94
N GLY A 129 3.44 -13.51 -31.97
CA GLY A 129 4.30 -12.35 -31.91
C GLY A 129 3.72 -11.14 -31.19
N ILE A 130 2.45 -11.17 -30.79
CA ILE A 130 1.85 -10.11 -29.97
C ILE A 130 2.51 -10.02 -28.59
N GLU A 131 3.01 -11.14 -28.07
CA GLU A 131 3.76 -11.25 -26.83
C GLU A 131 5.12 -10.54 -26.89
N ASN A 132 5.63 -10.21 -28.09
CA ASN A 132 6.86 -9.44 -28.28
C ASN A 132 6.58 -7.93 -28.31
N THR A 133 5.32 -7.51 -28.26
CA THR A 133 4.93 -6.11 -28.20
C THR A 133 4.86 -5.69 -26.73
N GLU A 134 5.90 -5.00 -26.28
CA GLU A 134 6.01 -4.46 -24.93
C GLU A 134 5.71 -2.96 -24.93
N ILE A 135 4.84 -2.52 -24.03
CA ILE A 135 4.63 -1.10 -23.76
C ILE A 135 5.33 -0.79 -22.43
N VAL A 136 6.47 -0.12 -22.50
CA VAL A 136 7.25 0.28 -21.33
C VAL A 136 6.89 1.70 -20.89
N MET A 137 6.95 1.94 -19.59
CA MET A 137 6.73 3.26 -19.00
C MET A 137 7.61 3.48 -17.78
N SER A 138 7.91 4.76 -17.55
CA SER A 138 8.61 5.21 -16.35
C SER A 138 8.19 6.62 -16.00
N GLY A 139 8.11 6.92 -14.71
CA GLY A 139 7.83 8.25 -14.19
C GLY A 139 8.47 8.43 -12.82
N SER A 140 8.76 9.66 -12.41
CA SER A 140 9.33 9.91 -11.10
C SER A 140 9.02 11.32 -10.61
N THR A 141 8.80 11.46 -9.31
CA THR A 141 8.63 12.75 -8.64
C THR A 141 9.54 12.82 -7.42
N SER A 142 10.24 13.94 -7.26
CA SER A 142 11.02 14.24 -6.06
C SER A 142 10.16 14.90 -4.98
N PHE A 143 10.48 14.68 -3.71
CA PHE A 143 9.77 15.26 -2.58
C PHE A 143 10.69 15.42 -1.35
N ASP A 144 10.21 16.16 -0.35
CA ASP A 144 10.85 16.28 0.95
C ASP A 144 10.51 15.07 1.85
N PRO A 145 11.50 14.21 2.18
CA PRO A 145 11.25 13.05 3.05
C PRO A 145 10.64 13.44 4.38
N PHE A 146 9.75 12.56 4.87
CA PHE A 146 9.11 12.64 6.18
C PHE A 146 8.07 13.75 6.33
N SER A 147 7.57 14.30 5.22
CA SER A 147 6.31 15.06 5.18
C SER A 147 5.11 14.12 5.35
N LEU A 148 4.88 13.69 6.61
CA LEU A 148 3.96 12.61 6.97
C LEU A 148 2.49 12.86 6.59
N ASP A 149 2.10 14.11 6.35
CA ASP A 149 0.70 14.47 6.11
C ASP A 149 0.39 14.85 4.65
N SER A 150 1.34 14.66 3.73
CA SER A 150 1.19 15.08 2.33
C SER A 150 1.49 13.93 1.38
N PRO A 151 0.47 13.43 0.65
CA PRO A 151 0.68 12.45 -0.40
C PRO A 151 1.65 12.95 -1.46
N GLN A 152 2.54 12.06 -1.92
CA GLN A 152 3.53 12.33 -2.96
C GLN A 152 3.16 11.55 -4.20
N SER A 153 2.77 12.26 -5.26
CA SER A 153 2.32 11.63 -6.50
C SER A 153 3.43 11.57 -7.54
N ALA A 154 3.67 10.38 -8.08
CA ALA A 154 4.44 10.19 -9.31
C ALA A 154 3.52 9.77 -10.44
N ARG A 155 3.78 10.27 -11.64
CA ARG A 155 3.00 9.99 -12.84
C ARG A 155 3.92 9.62 -14.00
N ALA A 156 3.54 8.57 -14.72
CA ALA A 156 4.15 8.11 -15.94
C ALA A 156 3.12 8.21 -17.07
N ASP A 157 3.28 9.19 -17.96
CA ASP A 157 2.44 9.27 -19.15
C ASP A 157 2.92 8.25 -20.20
N ILE A 158 1.98 7.55 -20.84
CA ILE A 158 2.27 6.60 -21.91
C ILE A 158 1.94 7.31 -23.23
N PRO A 159 2.95 7.66 -24.04
CA PRO A 159 2.72 8.46 -25.24
C PRO A 159 1.86 7.69 -26.25
N ALA A 160 0.99 8.41 -26.95
CA ALA A 160 0.27 7.85 -28.07
C ALA A 160 1.27 7.42 -29.15
N ALA A 161 1.16 6.17 -29.60
CA ALA A 161 2.10 5.59 -30.55
C ALA A 161 1.48 4.39 -31.27
N ASP A 162 1.80 4.27 -32.55
CA ASP A 162 1.57 3.04 -33.30
C ASP A 162 2.65 2.02 -32.93
N LEU A 163 2.23 0.86 -32.46
CA LEU A 163 3.12 -0.25 -32.17
C LEU A 163 3.52 -0.94 -33.48
N PRO A 164 4.65 -1.65 -33.52
CA PRO A 164 5.04 -2.41 -34.70
C PRO A 164 3.92 -3.35 -35.16
N GLY A 165 3.60 -3.30 -36.46
CA GLY A 165 2.58 -4.17 -37.05
C GLY A 165 2.92 -5.65 -36.90
N ILE A 166 1.93 -6.45 -36.51
CA ILE A 166 2.09 -7.89 -36.29
C ILE A 166 1.52 -8.65 -37.50
N PRO A 167 2.33 -9.41 -38.27
CA PRO A 167 1.83 -10.14 -39.44
C PRO A 167 0.67 -11.09 -39.10
N LEU A 168 -0.33 -11.17 -39.97
CA LEU A 168 -1.45 -12.08 -39.74
C LEU A 168 -1.04 -13.56 -39.87
N PRO A 169 -1.55 -14.44 -39.01
CA PRO A 169 -1.26 -15.87 -39.06
C PRO A 169 -1.97 -16.58 -40.21
N GLY A 170 -1.67 -17.87 -40.40
CA GLY A 170 -2.37 -18.72 -41.38
C GLY A 170 -2.08 -18.38 -42.85
N GLY A 171 -1.06 -17.56 -43.12
CA GLY A 171 -0.73 -17.13 -44.48
C GLY A 171 -1.70 -16.10 -45.06
N ILE A 172 -2.51 -15.47 -44.21
CA ILE A 172 -3.40 -14.35 -44.59
C ILE A 172 -2.50 -13.12 -44.80
N PRO A 173 -2.46 -12.53 -46.01
CA PRO A 173 -1.69 -11.31 -46.25
C PRO A 173 -2.26 -10.13 -45.45
N GLY A 174 -1.42 -9.41 -44.70
CA GLY A 174 -1.83 -8.29 -43.88
C GLY A 174 -1.16 -8.24 -42.50
N GLN A 175 -1.67 -7.38 -41.62
CA GLN A 175 -1.15 -7.18 -40.27
C GLN A 175 -2.24 -6.77 -39.27
N LEU A 176 -2.02 -7.08 -38.00
CA LEU A 176 -2.67 -6.45 -36.87
C LEU A 176 -1.91 -5.17 -36.53
N VAL A 177 -2.63 -4.05 -36.45
CA VAL A 177 -2.13 -2.75 -36.03
C VAL A 177 -2.69 -2.46 -34.64
N LEU A 178 -1.80 -2.07 -33.71
CA LEU A 178 -2.15 -1.69 -32.35
C LEU A 178 -1.67 -0.26 -32.13
N THR A 179 -2.57 0.62 -31.70
CA THR A 179 -2.23 2.00 -31.35
C THR A 179 -2.51 2.23 -29.87
N VAL A 180 -1.51 2.73 -29.14
CA VAL A 180 -1.74 3.32 -27.81
C VAL A 180 -2.37 4.69 -28.03
N ALA A 181 -3.57 4.90 -27.49
CA ALA A 181 -4.28 6.15 -27.66
C ALA A 181 -3.84 7.22 -26.65
N GLU A 182 -4.09 8.48 -26.99
CA GLU A 182 -3.88 9.62 -26.09
C GLU A 182 -4.63 9.44 -24.77
N GLY A 183 -4.04 9.99 -23.70
CA GLY A 183 -4.64 9.93 -22.36
C GLY A 183 -4.29 8.68 -21.55
N SER A 184 -3.42 7.81 -22.07
CA SER A 184 -2.90 6.66 -21.31
C SER A 184 -1.84 7.12 -20.29
N PHE A 185 -1.97 6.70 -19.02
CA PHE A 185 -1.04 7.05 -17.95
C PHE A 185 -1.12 6.06 -16.77
N VAL A 186 -0.06 6.07 -15.95
CA VAL A 186 -0.02 5.42 -14.64
C VAL A 186 0.35 6.46 -13.60
N GLU A 187 -0.33 6.44 -12.47
CA GLU A 187 -0.09 7.34 -11.35
C GLU A 187 -0.03 6.54 -10.06
N VAL A 188 0.91 6.90 -9.20
CA VAL A 188 1.03 6.34 -7.84
C VAL A 188 1.08 7.49 -6.86
N ALA A 189 0.30 7.40 -5.79
CA ALA A 189 0.33 8.34 -4.68
C ALA A 189 0.86 7.62 -3.44
N PHE A 190 2.05 7.99 -2.99
CA PHE A 190 2.63 7.50 -1.75
C PHE A 190 2.19 8.39 -0.58
N THR A 191 1.48 7.81 0.39
CA THR A 191 1.09 8.48 1.63
C THR A 191 1.94 7.92 2.77
N PRO A 192 2.95 8.68 3.24
CA PRO A 192 3.76 8.24 4.37
C PRO A 192 2.93 8.13 5.65
N SER A 193 3.18 7.11 6.46
CA SER A 193 2.50 6.91 7.74
C SER A 193 3.46 7.04 8.92
N CYS A 194 4.73 6.65 8.75
CA CYS A 194 5.73 6.76 9.80
C CYS A 194 7.17 6.71 9.29
N ALA A 195 8.09 7.31 10.04
CA ALA A 195 9.54 7.18 9.82
C ALA A 195 10.24 7.08 11.17
N GLY A 196 11.26 6.23 11.33
CA GLY A 196 11.86 5.99 12.63
C GLY A 196 13.03 5.01 12.62
N ILE A 197 13.61 4.76 13.79
CA ILE A 197 14.67 3.76 13.98
C ILE A 197 14.21 2.79 15.07
N ASP A 198 14.23 1.50 14.78
CA ASP A 198 14.07 0.42 15.74
C ASP A 198 15.33 -0.46 15.73
N GLY A 199 16.01 -0.56 16.87
CA GLY A 199 17.32 -1.18 16.96
C GLY A 199 18.34 -0.55 16.00
N ASP A 200 18.88 -1.36 15.09
CA ASP A 200 19.82 -0.94 14.04
C ASP A 200 19.15 -0.75 12.67
N GLN A 201 17.83 -0.66 12.60
CA GLN A 201 17.08 -0.49 11.36
C GLN A 201 16.32 0.86 11.34
N ALA A 202 16.64 1.70 10.36
CA ALA A 202 15.83 2.85 10.01
C ALA A 202 14.72 2.40 9.04
N SER A 203 13.51 2.92 9.22
CA SER A 203 12.36 2.64 8.36
C SER A 203 11.62 3.91 7.98
N TYR A 204 11.04 3.88 6.78
CA TYR A 204 10.09 4.87 6.27
C TYR A 204 8.95 4.12 5.60
N ALA A 205 7.78 4.11 6.22
CA ALA A 205 6.63 3.33 5.80
C ALA A 205 5.48 4.24 5.38
N GLY A 206 4.64 3.72 4.51
CA GLY A 206 3.41 4.35 4.05
C GLY A 206 2.59 3.41 3.20
N THR A 207 1.59 3.97 2.53
CA THR A 207 0.76 3.26 1.56
C THR A 207 0.95 3.86 0.18
N VAL A 208 0.84 3.02 -0.85
CA VAL A 208 0.79 3.44 -2.25
C VAL A 208 -0.61 3.20 -2.77
N ASP A 209 -1.27 4.26 -3.21
CA ASP A 209 -2.49 4.21 -4.00
C ASP A 209 -2.14 4.29 -5.50
N ARG A 210 -2.90 3.58 -6.34
CA ARG A 210 -2.64 3.45 -7.78
C ARG A 210 -3.83 3.99 -8.56
N ALA A 211 -3.54 4.71 -9.62
CA ALA A 211 -4.52 5.16 -10.58
C ALA A 211 -3.94 5.10 -11.99
N GLY A 212 -4.80 5.19 -12.99
CA GLY A 212 -4.36 5.29 -14.38
C GLY A 212 -5.32 4.64 -15.35
N SER A 213 -4.96 4.75 -16.62
CA SER A 213 -5.64 4.04 -17.69
C SER A 213 -4.68 3.70 -18.81
N LEU A 214 -4.91 2.56 -19.46
CA LEU A 214 -4.26 2.22 -20.72
C LEU A 214 -5.34 2.07 -21.79
N VAL A 215 -5.28 2.89 -22.84
CA VAL A 215 -6.25 2.88 -23.93
C VAL A 215 -5.59 2.31 -25.18
N ILE A 216 -6.12 1.21 -25.70
CA ILE A 216 -5.62 0.54 -26.89
C ILE A 216 -6.69 0.58 -27.99
N ALA A 217 -6.27 0.98 -29.20
CA ALA A 217 -7.08 0.98 -30.41
C ALA A 217 -6.52 -0.05 -31.40
N PRO A 218 -7.10 -1.26 -31.47
CA PRO A 218 -6.70 -2.29 -32.42
C PRO A 218 -7.41 -2.17 -33.77
N SER A 219 -6.72 -2.50 -34.86
CA SER A 219 -7.32 -2.72 -36.18
C SER A 219 -6.62 -3.85 -36.93
N VAL A 220 -7.35 -4.53 -37.82
CA VAL A 220 -6.82 -5.62 -38.63
C VAL A 220 -6.82 -5.21 -40.09
N GLU A 221 -5.64 -5.11 -40.68
CA GLU A 221 -5.44 -4.81 -42.10
C GLU A 221 -5.22 -6.11 -42.87
N VAL A 222 -6.05 -6.38 -43.88
CA VAL A 222 -6.00 -7.58 -44.70
C VAL A 222 -5.81 -7.20 -46.15
N GLU A 223 -4.78 -7.72 -46.79
CA GLU A 223 -4.54 -7.51 -48.22
C GLU A 223 -5.28 -8.58 -49.03
N ILE A 224 -6.33 -8.15 -49.74
CA ILE A 224 -7.12 -9.03 -50.58
C ILE A 224 -6.65 -8.88 -52.03
N PRO A 225 -6.29 -9.98 -52.73
CA PRO A 225 -5.95 -9.91 -54.15
C PRO A 225 -7.05 -9.19 -54.94
N VAL A 226 -6.66 -8.25 -55.82
CA VAL A 226 -7.55 -7.43 -56.66
C VAL A 226 -8.29 -6.30 -55.92
N VAL A 227 -8.69 -6.49 -54.66
CA VAL A 227 -9.46 -5.48 -53.88
C VAL A 227 -8.54 -4.50 -53.15
N GLY A 228 -7.30 -4.91 -52.84
CA GLY A 228 -6.34 -4.12 -52.06
C GLY A 228 -6.49 -4.33 -50.56
N THR A 229 -5.90 -3.43 -49.76
CA THR A 229 -5.98 -3.47 -48.30
C THR A 229 -7.38 -3.12 -47.82
N GLN A 230 -7.97 -3.99 -47.02
CA GLN A 230 -9.20 -3.75 -46.26
C GLN A 230 -8.84 -3.63 -44.79
N THR A 231 -9.40 -2.63 -44.11
CA THR A 231 -9.21 -2.42 -42.67
C THR A 231 -10.49 -2.83 -41.94
N PHE A 232 -10.33 -3.65 -40.92
CA PHE A 232 -11.39 -4.07 -40.01
C PHE A 232 -11.12 -3.46 -38.63
N ASP A 233 -11.96 -2.52 -38.23
CA ASP A 233 -11.85 -1.88 -36.92
C ASP A 233 -12.28 -2.84 -35.82
N ILE A 234 -11.43 -2.99 -34.81
CA ILE A 234 -11.77 -3.68 -33.56
C ILE A 234 -12.06 -2.59 -32.51
N PRO A 235 -13.13 -2.71 -31.71
CA PRO A 235 -13.45 -1.69 -30.71
C PRO A 235 -12.25 -1.39 -29.82
N SER A 236 -11.95 -0.10 -29.63
CA SER A 236 -10.97 0.33 -28.63
C SER A 236 -11.40 -0.11 -27.25
N PHE A 237 -10.44 -0.42 -26.39
CA PHE A 237 -10.71 -0.79 -25.02
C PHE A 237 -9.80 -0.04 -24.04
N THR A 238 -10.28 0.13 -22.82
CA THR A 238 -9.58 0.81 -21.73
C THR A 238 -9.35 -0.18 -20.60
N VAL A 239 -8.10 -0.32 -20.19
CA VAL A 239 -7.72 -1.03 -18.96
C VAL A 239 -7.70 -0.01 -17.83
N ASP A 240 -8.50 -0.25 -16.80
CA ASP A 240 -8.45 0.53 -15.57
C ASP A 240 -7.24 0.07 -14.73
N LEU A 241 -6.44 1.03 -14.28
CA LEU A 241 -5.23 0.80 -13.49
C LEU A 241 -5.39 1.27 -12.04
N ALA A 242 -6.62 1.57 -11.61
CA ALA A 242 -6.98 1.76 -10.21
C ALA A 242 -7.05 0.42 -9.46
N LEU A 243 -5.87 -0.09 -9.08
CA LEU A 243 -5.70 -1.42 -8.47
C LEU A 243 -5.68 -1.39 -6.93
N GLY A 244 -6.15 -0.29 -6.33
CA GLY A 244 -6.21 -0.11 -4.89
C GLY A 244 -4.85 0.16 -4.23
N THR A 245 -4.82 0.00 -2.92
CA THR A 245 -3.70 0.39 -2.07
C THR A 245 -2.82 -0.80 -1.69
N SER A 246 -1.53 -0.55 -1.46
CA SER A 246 -0.63 -1.53 -0.85
C SER A 246 0.32 -0.85 0.13
N PRO A 247 0.87 -1.57 1.13
CA PRO A 247 1.96 -1.04 1.93
C PRO A 247 3.22 -0.83 1.07
N LEU A 248 4.03 0.14 1.45
CA LEU A 248 5.39 0.35 0.95
C LEU A 248 6.28 0.74 2.12
N VAL A 249 7.36 -0.01 2.33
CA VAL A 249 8.32 0.23 3.42
C VAL A 249 9.71 0.33 2.83
N ALA A 250 10.36 1.47 3.03
CA ALA A 250 11.76 1.68 2.75
C ALA A 250 12.58 1.48 4.02
N THR A 251 13.73 0.80 3.93
CA THR A 251 14.58 0.51 5.09
C THR A 251 16.05 0.78 4.82
N ALA A 252 16.80 1.03 5.89
CA ALA A 252 18.26 1.14 5.86
C ALA A 252 18.86 0.65 7.19
N LYS A 253 20.09 0.14 7.16
CA LYS A 253 20.82 -0.21 8.38
C LYS A 253 21.50 1.02 8.99
N VAL A 254 21.27 1.27 10.27
CA VAL A 254 21.96 2.28 11.08
C VAL A 254 23.25 1.69 11.62
N THR A 255 24.39 2.31 11.30
CA THR A 255 25.70 1.87 11.80
C THR A 255 26.31 2.82 12.82
N GLU A 256 25.86 4.06 12.84
CA GLU A 256 26.30 5.10 13.75
C GLU A 256 25.19 6.12 14.02
N TYR A 257 25.29 6.80 15.17
CA TYR A 257 24.43 7.92 15.53
C TYR A 257 25.29 9.17 15.62
N GLY A 258 24.92 10.19 14.86
CA GLY A 258 25.61 11.47 14.84
C GLY A 258 25.02 12.49 15.81
N GLY A 259 25.65 13.66 15.86
CA GLY A 259 25.01 14.84 16.42
C GLY A 259 23.73 15.18 15.65
N LYS A 260 22.76 15.78 16.35
CA LYS A 260 21.55 16.30 15.71
C LYS A 260 21.96 17.28 14.59
N PRO A 261 21.41 17.18 13.36
CA PRO A 261 21.69 18.14 12.30
C PRO A 261 21.46 19.58 12.78
N SER A 262 22.25 20.52 12.29
CA SER A 262 22.02 21.94 12.55
C SER A 262 20.58 22.30 12.19
N SER A 263 19.89 23.06 13.06
CA SER A 263 18.50 23.47 12.84
C SER A 263 18.29 24.00 11.42
N GLY A 264 17.38 23.36 10.67
CA GLY A 264 17.00 23.64 9.28
C GLY A 264 15.64 23.02 8.97
N ASP A 265 15.22 22.96 7.71
CA ASP A 265 13.93 22.39 7.24
C ASP A 265 13.87 20.84 7.33
N HIS A 266 14.54 20.30 8.34
CA HIS A 266 14.64 18.90 8.65
C HIS A 266 13.39 18.43 9.41
N GLN A 267 12.71 17.43 8.85
CA GLN A 267 11.58 16.78 9.53
C GLN A 267 12.05 15.51 10.24
N SER A 268 11.56 15.30 11.47
CA SER A 268 11.81 14.09 12.26
C SER A 268 10.53 13.26 12.34
N GLY A 269 10.60 11.99 11.96
CA GLY A 269 9.52 11.04 12.19
C GLY A 269 9.73 10.24 13.48
N SER A 270 8.66 9.63 13.98
CA SER A 270 8.74 8.53 14.93
C SER A 270 7.79 7.40 14.49
N CYS A 271 8.33 6.19 14.27
CA CYS A 271 7.56 4.96 14.11
C CYS A 271 7.10 4.37 15.44
N MET A 272 7.29 5.07 16.56
CA MET A 272 6.89 4.54 17.85
C MET A 272 5.38 4.35 17.88
N GLY A 273 4.94 3.10 17.73
CA GLY A 273 3.74 2.63 18.41
C GLY A 273 3.85 3.11 19.85
N THR A 274 2.80 3.72 20.37
CA THR A 274 2.76 4.38 21.67
C THR A 274 3.40 3.52 22.74
N GLY A 275 4.71 3.71 22.97
CA GLY A 275 5.47 2.97 23.94
C GLY A 275 4.92 3.34 25.30
N VAL A 276 4.39 2.33 26.01
CA VAL A 276 3.90 2.45 27.38
C VAL A 276 4.99 3.15 28.19
N GLY A 277 4.65 4.31 28.76
CA GLY A 277 5.54 5.01 29.69
C GLY A 277 5.97 4.02 30.75
N GLY A 278 7.26 3.65 30.75
CA GLY A 278 7.79 2.70 31.71
C GLY A 278 7.45 3.17 33.12
N ASP A 279 6.85 2.27 33.90
CA ASP A 279 6.62 2.47 35.33
C ASP A 279 7.98 2.73 36.01
N GLY A 280 8.34 4.01 36.11
CA GLY A 280 9.42 4.47 36.94
C GLY A 280 9.08 4.13 38.38
N THR A 281 9.63 3.03 38.88
CA THR A 281 9.67 2.74 40.31
C THR A 281 10.63 3.73 40.98
N GLY A 282 10.14 4.95 41.17
CA GLY A 282 10.80 6.01 41.93
C GLY A 282 10.90 5.60 43.40
N GLY A 283 12.08 5.15 43.80
CA GLY A 283 12.49 5.09 45.20
C GLY A 283 12.54 6.50 45.79
N GLY A 284 11.83 6.69 46.91
CA GLY A 284 11.65 7.99 47.55
C GLY A 284 12.95 8.67 47.98
N GLY A 285 13.08 9.93 47.60
CA GLY A 285 14.02 10.90 48.15
C GLY A 285 13.27 12.17 48.54
N VAL A 286 13.22 12.46 49.83
CA VAL A 286 12.53 13.62 50.42
C VAL A 286 13.38 14.88 50.24
N GLY A 287 12.79 15.94 49.68
CA GLY A 287 13.18 17.33 49.97
C GLY A 287 13.68 18.16 48.78
N GLY A 288 12.92 19.20 48.43
CA GLY A 288 13.38 20.27 47.54
C GLY A 288 12.24 21.02 46.86
N SER A 289 11.75 22.09 47.51
CA SER A 289 10.83 23.05 46.89
C SER A 289 11.55 23.84 45.78
N GLY A 290 11.18 23.61 44.53
CA GLY A 290 11.61 24.38 43.36
C GLY A 290 10.40 24.97 42.64
N THR A 291 10.37 26.30 42.53
CA THR A 291 9.34 27.11 41.88
C THR A 291 9.38 26.94 40.35
N GLY A 292 8.18 26.93 39.75
CA GLY A 292 7.95 26.57 38.35
C GLY A 292 8.60 27.47 37.30
N GLY A 293 8.93 26.82 36.18
CA GLY A 293 9.17 27.44 34.88
C GLY A 293 8.31 26.72 33.85
N GLY A 294 7.39 27.44 33.22
CA GLY A 294 6.50 26.91 32.20
C GLY A 294 7.24 26.57 30.91
N GLY A 295 7.18 25.30 30.53
CA GLY A 295 7.39 24.86 29.16
C GLY A 295 6.04 24.43 28.60
N THR A 296 5.54 25.16 27.60
CA THR A 296 4.33 24.81 26.86
C THR A 296 4.62 23.58 25.99
N GLY A 297 4.49 22.39 26.56
CA GLY A 297 4.35 21.16 25.79
C GLY A 297 3.03 21.21 25.02
N GLY A 298 3.11 21.22 23.70
CA GLY A 298 1.96 21.08 22.83
C GLY A 298 1.29 19.74 23.10
N GLY A 299 0.06 19.78 23.63
CA GLY A 299 -0.78 18.60 23.74
C GLY A 299 -1.14 18.13 22.34
N GLY A 300 -0.48 17.08 21.88
CA GLY A 300 -0.96 16.26 20.77
C GLY A 300 -2.22 15.53 21.22
N ALA A 301 -3.37 16.17 21.02
CA ALA A 301 -4.65 15.50 21.05
C ALA A 301 -4.84 14.79 19.70
N GLY A 302 -4.95 13.47 19.73
CA GLY A 302 -5.24 12.68 18.54
C GLY A 302 -4.62 11.30 18.59
N GLY A 303 -4.98 10.49 19.58
CA GLY A 303 -4.92 9.04 19.35
C GLY A 303 -5.97 8.75 18.29
N GLY A 304 -5.54 8.51 17.05
CA GLY A 304 -6.43 8.00 16.01
C GLY A 304 -6.98 6.66 16.48
N GLU A 305 -8.29 6.57 16.64
CA GLU A 305 -8.96 5.30 16.86
C GLU A 305 -8.62 4.38 15.67
N ALA A 306 -8.30 3.11 15.95
CA ALA A 306 -8.14 2.12 14.90
C ALA A 306 -9.46 2.03 14.11
N THR A 307 -9.45 2.45 12.85
CA THR A 307 -10.62 2.42 11.98
C THR A 307 -10.67 1.07 11.29
N ALA A 308 -11.59 0.19 11.69
CA ALA A 308 -11.92 -0.98 10.90
C ALA A 308 -12.71 -0.55 9.66
N SER A 309 -12.28 -0.97 8.46
CA SER A 309 -13.04 -0.75 7.23
C SER A 309 -13.91 -1.97 6.93
N LEU A 310 -15.23 -1.78 6.86
CA LEU A 310 -16.18 -2.82 6.45
C LEU A 310 -16.87 -2.38 5.16
N VAL A 311 -16.95 -3.26 4.15
CA VAL A 311 -17.69 -3.02 2.92
C VAL A 311 -18.83 -4.05 2.85
N ILE A 312 -20.08 -3.57 2.78
CA ILE A 312 -21.27 -4.42 2.62
C ILE A 312 -21.90 -4.06 1.28
N ASP A 313 -22.08 -5.05 0.40
CA ASP A 313 -22.67 -4.87 -0.94
C ASP A 313 -22.01 -3.73 -1.76
N GLY A 314 -20.68 -3.62 -1.65
CA GLY A 314 -19.90 -2.58 -2.34
C GLY A 314 -20.00 -1.18 -1.73
N THR A 315 -20.69 -1.02 -0.59
CA THR A 315 -20.78 0.26 0.13
C THR A 315 -19.84 0.26 1.35
N PRO A 316 -18.90 1.21 1.46
CA PRO A 316 -18.08 1.38 2.65
C PRO A 316 -18.93 1.78 3.85
N MET A 317 -18.68 1.15 5.00
CA MET A 317 -19.35 1.39 6.27
C MET A 317 -18.37 1.98 7.28
N THR A 318 -18.77 3.03 7.99
CA THR A 318 -17.99 3.57 9.13
C THR A 318 -18.20 2.70 10.36
N VAL A 319 -17.18 1.95 10.78
CA VAL A 319 -17.22 1.15 12.01
C VAL A 319 -16.65 1.98 13.17
N THR A 320 -17.49 2.25 14.17
CA THR A 320 -17.11 2.96 15.41
C THR A 320 -16.96 2.02 16.61
N GLY A 321 -17.28 0.72 16.45
CA GLY A 321 -17.10 -0.29 17.49
C GLY A 321 -17.37 -1.69 16.97
N VAL A 322 -16.71 -2.69 17.56
CA VAL A 322 -16.94 -4.11 17.30
C VAL A 322 -17.10 -4.83 18.63
N SER A 323 -18.18 -5.57 18.81
CA SER A 323 -18.36 -6.47 19.96
C SER A 323 -18.59 -7.90 19.51
N MET A 324 -17.90 -8.83 20.16
CA MET A 324 -18.08 -10.27 19.93
C MET A 324 -18.59 -10.94 21.19
N TRP A 325 -19.58 -11.82 21.07
CA TRP A 325 -20.04 -12.65 22.18
C TRP A 325 -20.46 -14.03 21.68
N HIS A 326 -20.54 -14.99 22.61
CA HIS A 326 -21.23 -16.26 22.36
C HIS A 326 -22.50 -16.28 23.21
N ASP A 327 -23.57 -16.87 22.68
CA ASP A 327 -24.80 -17.03 23.45
C ASP A 327 -24.69 -18.25 24.38
N ASN A 328 -24.88 -18.03 25.68
CA ASN A 328 -24.93 -19.10 26.69
C ASN A 328 -26.30 -19.81 26.75
N GLN A 329 -27.28 -19.44 25.91
CA GLN A 329 -28.65 -20.00 25.91
C GLN A 329 -28.79 -21.35 25.17
N GLY A 330 -27.68 -22.03 24.83
CA GLY A 330 -27.70 -23.45 24.49
C GLY A 330 -27.70 -23.80 23.00
N ILE A 331 -27.32 -22.88 22.11
CA ILE A 331 -26.92 -23.22 20.74
C ILE A 331 -25.39 -23.38 20.73
N PRO A 332 -24.85 -24.61 20.70
CA PRO A 332 -23.41 -24.80 20.63
C PRO A 332 -22.88 -24.27 19.29
N ASN A 333 -21.74 -23.56 19.34
CA ASN A 333 -20.93 -23.11 18.19
C ASN A 333 -21.43 -21.87 17.43
N THR A 334 -22.16 -20.95 18.09
CA THR A 334 -22.49 -19.65 17.49
C THR A 334 -21.60 -18.54 18.09
N VAL A 335 -20.90 -17.81 17.23
CA VAL A 335 -20.20 -16.57 17.55
C VAL A 335 -20.99 -15.42 16.92
N PHE A 336 -21.31 -14.42 17.72
CA PHE A 336 -21.97 -13.21 17.28
C PHE A 336 -20.93 -12.10 17.14
N ILE A 337 -21.03 -11.32 16.07
CA ILE A 337 -20.23 -10.11 15.85
C ILE A 337 -21.21 -8.96 15.60
N ASP A 338 -21.20 -7.96 16.48
CA ASP A 338 -21.93 -6.70 16.33
C ASP A 338 -20.95 -5.62 15.86
N PHE A 339 -21.28 -5.00 14.73
CA PHE A 339 -20.58 -3.84 14.20
C PHE A 339 -21.42 -2.60 14.46
N GLN A 340 -20.86 -1.64 15.19
CA GLN A 340 -21.50 -0.39 15.56
C GLN A 340 -21.01 0.73 14.65
N GLY A 341 -21.92 1.60 14.23
CA GLY A 341 -21.56 2.78 13.44
C GLY A 341 -22.77 3.56 12.94
N PRO A 342 -22.59 4.84 12.54
CA PRO A 342 -23.68 5.70 12.09
C PRO A 342 -24.34 5.22 10.79
N ASP A 343 -23.61 4.45 9.99
CA ASP A 343 -24.08 3.93 8.70
C ASP A 343 -24.84 2.61 8.84
N PHE A 344 -24.87 2.00 10.03
CA PHE A 344 -25.58 0.75 10.26
C PHE A 344 -27.06 1.00 10.56
N PRO A 345 -27.99 0.34 9.85
CA PRO A 345 -29.42 0.52 10.08
C PRO A 345 -29.89 -0.19 11.36
N GLY A 346 -29.51 0.29 12.55
CA GLY A 346 -29.98 -0.14 13.89
C GLY A 346 -29.72 -1.60 14.30
N THR A 347 -29.04 -1.83 15.45
CA THR A 347 -28.70 -3.13 16.07
C THR A 347 -28.68 -4.30 15.08
N ASN A 348 -27.68 -4.33 14.21
CA ASN A 348 -27.49 -5.40 13.25
C ASN A 348 -26.39 -6.32 13.76
N ASP A 349 -26.80 -7.37 14.45
CA ASP A 349 -25.92 -8.51 14.69
C ASP A 349 -25.65 -9.17 13.33
N VAL A 350 -24.38 -9.28 12.93
CA VAL A 350 -24.02 -10.19 11.84
C VAL A 350 -24.07 -11.59 12.43
N LEU A 351 -25.20 -12.27 12.22
CA LEU A 351 -25.36 -13.66 12.60
C LEU A 351 -24.62 -14.55 11.59
N ILE A 352 -23.46 -15.05 11.99
CA ILE A 352 -22.79 -16.15 11.29
C ILE A 352 -23.36 -17.45 11.87
N ASP A 353 -24.48 -17.91 11.30
CA ASP A 353 -25.12 -19.14 11.73
C ASP A 353 -24.50 -20.34 11.02
N ILE A 354 -23.74 -21.17 11.75
CA ILE A 354 -23.22 -22.44 11.22
C ILE A 354 -24.28 -23.52 11.44
N TYR A 355 -25.44 -23.39 10.79
CA TYR A 355 -26.50 -24.40 10.83
C TYR A 355 -26.50 -25.30 9.60
N GLY A 356 -26.45 -26.60 9.86
CA GLY A 356 -26.72 -27.64 8.86
C GLY A 356 -25.55 -27.89 7.93
N ALA A 357 -24.71 -28.85 8.31
CA ALA A 357 -23.92 -29.58 7.34
C ALA A 357 -24.82 -30.03 6.18
N ALA A 358 -24.69 -29.40 5.02
CA ALA A 358 -25.03 -30.06 3.77
C ALA A 358 -24.32 -31.42 3.79
N SER A 359 -25.04 -32.49 3.46
CA SER A 359 -24.54 -33.87 3.47
C SER A 359 -23.19 -33.96 2.74
N GLY A 360 -22.10 -33.91 3.51
CA GLY A 360 -20.75 -33.66 3.02
C GLY A 360 -19.81 -33.09 4.07
N CYS A 361 -20.31 -32.29 5.02
CA CYS A 361 -19.51 -31.79 6.14
C CYS A 361 -19.71 -32.66 7.39
N THR A 362 -18.70 -33.42 7.81
CA THR A 362 -18.77 -34.19 9.05
C THR A 362 -18.69 -33.27 10.27
N ASN A 363 -19.56 -33.51 11.26
CA ASN A 363 -19.54 -32.87 12.57
C ASN A 363 -18.17 -33.05 13.22
N GLY A 364 -17.40 -31.96 13.31
CA GLY A 364 -16.08 -32.00 13.95
C GLY A 364 -15.26 -30.72 13.88
N ASN A 365 -15.59 -29.78 12.98
CA ASN A 365 -14.71 -28.65 12.70
C ASN A 365 -15.27 -27.36 13.30
N ILE A 366 -14.80 -27.03 14.51
CA ILE A 366 -15.10 -25.77 15.21
C ILE A 366 -13.83 -24.93 15.16
N VAL A 367 -13.91 -23.72 14.62
CA VAL A 367 -12.88 -22.69 14.85
C VAL A 367 -13.18 -22.08 16.22
N TRP A 368 -12.36 -22.40 17.21
CA TRP A 368 -12.48 -21.79 18.54
C TRP A 368 -11.65 -20.51 18.57
N LEU A 369 -12.31 -19.37 18.76
CA LEU A 369 -11.70 -18.24 19.43
C LEU A 369 -11.97 -18.43 20.92
N ARG A 370 -10.97 -18.83 21.71
CA ARG A 370 -11.08 -18.80 23.17
C ARG A 370 -10.63 -17.43 23.66
N PRO A 371 -11.53 -16.53 24.07
CA PRO A 371 -11.16 -15.53 25.05
C PRO A 371 -10.84 -16.26 26.36
N ASP A 372 -9.70 -15.90 26.92
CA ASP A 372 -9.00 -16.47 28.05
C ASP A 372 -9.91 -16.83 29.26
N VAL A 373 -9.84 -18.08 29.72
CA VAL A 373 -10.33 -18.50 31.04
C VAL A 373 -9.24 -19.14 31.91
N ASP A 374 -8.01 -19.28 31.40
CA ASP A 374 -6.97 -20.11 32.04
C ASP A 374 -5.56 -19.48 32.08
N ASN A 375 -5.44 -18.15 31.98
CA ASN A 375 -4.29 -17.39 32.50
C ASN A 375 -2.94 -17.73 31.83
N SER A 376 -2.95 -18.17 30.57
CA SER A 376 -1.74 -18.35 29.75
C SER A 376 -1.59 -17.20 28.76
N LEU A 377 -0.43 -16.56 28.76
CA LEU A 377 -0.12 -15.25 28.13
C LEU A 377 -0.12 -15.20 26.57
N TYR A 378 -0.82 -16.11 25.87
CA TYR A 378 -0.92 -16.07 24.40
C TYR A 378 -2.30 -16.56 23.91
N PRO A 379 -2.92 -15.92 22.89
CA PRO A 379 -4.06 -16.49 22.19
C PRO A 379 -3.59 -17.66 21.30
N ASP A 380 -3.88 -18.89 21.70
CA ASP A 380 -3.62 -20.07 20.87
C ASP A 380 -4.70 -20.19 19.78
N PHE A 381 -4.31 -19.93 18.53
CA PHE A 381 -5.10 -20.30 17.35
C PHE A 381 -4.88 -21.78 17.04
N TYR A 382 -5.90 -22.62 17.24
CA TYR A 382 -5.83 -24.05 16.95
C TYR A 382 -6.77 -24.41 15.80
N ILE A 383 -6.19 -24.82 14.65
CA ILE A 383 -6.93 -25.42 13.53
C ILE A 383 -6.74 -26.94 13.64
N SER A 384 -7.81 -27.68 13.91
CA SER A 384 -7.70 -29.13 14.16
C SER A 384 -7.65 -30.01 12.92
N ASP A 385 -7.80 -29.47 11.70
CA ASP A 385 -7.52 -30.21 10.46
C ASP A 385 -7.38 -29.25 9.26
N ALA A 386 -6.29 -29.35 8.51
CA ALA A 386 -5.93 -28.43 7.41
C ALA A 386 -6.71 -28.65 6.09
N THR A 387 -7.87 -29.31 6.14
CA THR A 387 -8.61 -29.71 4.92
C THR A 387 -10.12 -29.42 4.98
N ALA A 388 -10.60 -28.55 5.86
CA ALA A 388 -12.03 -28.25 5.98
C ALA A 388 -12.47 -27.07 5.10
N SER A 389 -13.07 -27.36 3.94
CA SER A 389 -13.71 -26.37 3.06
C SER A 389 -15.21 -26.25 3.38
N CYS A 390 -15.56 -25.32 4.27
CA CYS A 390 -16.95 -24.91 4.51
C CYS A 390 -17.14 -23.45 4.08
N GLY A 391 -16.86 -23.16 2.80
CA GLY A 391 -17.04 -21.82 2.22
C GLY A 391 -16.04 -20.76 2.71
N LEU A 392 -15.58 -20.83 3.96
CA LEU A 392 -14.52 -19.98 4.48
C LEU A 392 -13.15 -20.49 4.01
N GLU A 393 -12.51 -19.73 3.15
CA GLU A 393 -11.12 -19.88 2.78
C GLU A 393 -10.32 -18.77 3.48
N VAL A 394 -9.46 -19.15 4.43
CA VAL A 394 -8.51 -18.22 5.04
C VAL A 394 -7.26 -18.24 4.16
N THR A 395 -7.02 -17.15 3.44
CA THR A 395 -5.91 -17.04 2.47
C THR A 395 -4.62 -16.55 3.12
N SER A 396 -4.72 -15.91 4.29
CA SER A 396 -3.55 -15.56 5.11
C SER A 396 -3.90 -15.55 6.60
N ILE A 397 -2.94 -16.00 7.42
CA ILE A 397 -3.02 -15.96 8.88
C ILE A 397 -2.00 -14.94 9.35
N ALA A 398 -2.44 -13.97 10.15
CA ALA A 398 -1.55 -13.01 10.80
C ALA A 398 -0.55 -13.74 11.69
N SER A 399 0.73 -13.50 11.46
CA SER A 399 1.86 -14.07 12.18
C SER A 399 2.51 -13.06 13.13
N MET A 400 2.23 -11.76 12.94
CA MET A 400 2.76 -10.66 13.73
C MET A 400 1.65 -9.67 14.13
N PRO A 401 1.80 -8.96 15.27
CA PRO A 401 0.89 -7.87 15.64
C PRO A 401 0.79 -6.81 14.55
N GLY A 402 -0.44 -6.37 14.24
CA GLY A 402 -0.69 -5.41 13.15
C GLY A 402 -0.77 -6.01 11.75
N GLU A 403 -0.56 -7.33 11.59
CA GLU A 403 -0.94 -8.04 10.36
C GLU A 403 -2.43 -8.36 10.40
N SER A 404 -3.06 -8.30 9.22
CA SER A 404 -4.48 -8.66 9.09
C SER A 404 -4.64 -10.13 8.70
N VAL A 405 -5.65 -10.80 9.26
CA VAL A 405 -6.12 -12.10 8.74
C VAL A 405 -7.02 -11.83 7.55
N VAL A 406 -6.70 -12.40 6.39
CA VAL A 406 -7.53 -12.28 5.19
C VAL A 406 -8.14 -13.64 4.86
N GLY A 407 -9.45 -13.64 4.63
CA GLY A 407 -10.16 -14.79 4.09
C GLY A 407 -11.38 -14.38 3.29
N SER A 408 -11.83 -15.28 2.43
CA SER A 408 -13.09 -15.19 1.69
C SER A 408 -14.08 -16.18 2.24
N PHE A 409 -15.34 -15.78 2.41
CA PHE A 409 -16.43 -16.70 2.72
C PHE A 409 -17.36 -16.85 1.52
N THR A 410 -17.47 -18.06 0.98
CA THR A 410 -18.47 -18.46 -0.01
C THR A 410 -19.55 -19.30 0.67
N GLY A 411 -20.62 -18.66 1.13
CA GLY A 411 -21.77 -19.32 1.73
C GLY A 411 -23.01 -18.44 1.75
N MET A 412 -24.12 -18.93 2.30
CA MET A 412 -25.35 -18.14 2.41
C MET A 412 -25.33 -17.29 3.67
N VAL A 413 -25.42 -15.96 3.52
CA VAL A 413 -25.69 -15.02 4.61
C VAL A 413 -27.19 -14.74 4.62
N THR A 414 -27.89 -15.17 5.67
CA THR A 414 -29.33 -14.88 5.79
C THR A 414 -29.55 -13.55 6.50
N SER A 415 -30.01 -12.55 5.74
CA SER A 415 -30.60 -11.32 6.30
C SER A 415 -32.04 -11.58 6.76
N LEU A 416 -32.39 -11.07 7.94
CA LEU A 416 -33.76 -10.98 8.45
C LEU A 416 -34.55 -9.94 7.67
N GLN A 417 -35.13 -10.33 6.51
CA GLN A 417 -36.45 -9.92 5.98
C GLN A 417 -36.56 -10.20 4.46
N ASN A 418 -36.95 -11.43 4.11
CA ASN A 418 -37.67 -11.80 2.88
C ASN A 418 -37.35 -11.02 1.57
N GLN A 419 -36.07 -10.91 1.20
CA GLN A 419 -35.64 -10.46 -0.13
C GLN A 419 -34.81 -11.58 -0.81
N PRO A 420 -34.79 -11.65 -2.15
CA PRO A 420 -34.13 -12.73 -2.87
C PRO A 420 -32.61 -12.73 -2.64
N LEU A 421 -32.09 -13.96 -2.54
CA LEU A 421 -30.73 -14.34 -2.20
C LEU A 421 -29.74 -13.91 -3.29
N LEU A 422 -28.68 -13.20 -2.89
CA LEU A 422 -27.48 -13.01 -3.72
C LEU A 422 -26.28 -13.66 -3.01
N PRO A 423 -25.35 -14.28 -3.74
CA PRO A 423 -24.05 -14.66 -3.18
C PRO A 423 -23.33 -13.39 -2.72
N VAL A 424 -22.86 -13.41 -1.47
CA VAL A 424 -22.11 -12.30 -0.86
C VAL A 424 -20.67 -12.77 -0.69
N ASP A 425 -19.74 -12.08 -1.33
CA ASP A 425 -18.32 -12.22 -1.03
C ASP A 425 -18.01 -11.32 0.17
N LEU A 426 -17.84 -11.93 1.35
CA LEU A 426 -17.47 -11.21 2.56
C LEU A 426 -15.95 -11.28 2.73
N ALA A 427 -15.28 -10.15 2.54
CA ALA A 427 -13.89 -9.97 2.94
C ALA A 427 -13.87 -9.57 4.42
N ILE A 428 -13.43 -10.48 5.28
CA ILE A 428 -13.27 -10.18 6.71
C ILE A 428 -11.81 -9.88 6.96
N THR A 429 -11.53 -8.65 7.39
CA THR A 429 -10.20 -8.21 7.78
C THR A 429 -10.22 -7.99 9.28
N PHE A 430 -9.49 -8.79 10.04
CA PHE A 430 -9.26 -8.55 11.46
C PHE A 430 -7.86 -7.99 11.62
N ASP A 431 -7.73 -6.78 12.15
CA ASP A 431 -6.45 -6.34 12.69
C ASP A 431 -6.25 -7.02 14.03
N VAL A 432 -5.12 -7.73 14.18
CA VAL A 432 -4.74 -8.26 15.49
C VAL A 432 -4.54 -7.06 16.41
N PRO A 433 -5.36 -6.89 17.46
CA PRO A 433 -5.24 -5.74 18.32
C PRO A 433 -3.85 -5.77 18.96
N TYR A 434 -3.07 -4.71 18.73
CA TYR A 434 -1.91 -4.43 19.55
C TYR A 434 -2.44 -4.06 20.94
N GLN A 435 -2.44 -5.02 21.87
CA GLN A 435 -2.59 -4.67 23.28
C GLN A 435 -1.20 -4.32 23.84
N PRO A 436 -1.08 -3.16 24.52
CA PRO A 436 0.19 -2.62 25.03
C PRO A 436 0.90 -3.51 26.04
#